data_AF-A0A821RQJ2-F1
#
_entry.id   AF-A0A821RQJ2-F1
#
_cell.length_a   1.000
_cell.length_b   1.000
_cell.length_c   1.000
_cell.angle_alpha   90.00
_cell.angle_beta   90.00
_cell.angle_gamma   90.00
#
_symmetry.space_group_name_H-M   'P 1'
#
loop_
_entity.id
_entity.type
_entity.pdbx_description
1 polymer ?
#
loop_
_entity_poly.entity_id
_entity_poly.type
_entity_poly.pdbx_seq_one_letter_code
_entity_poly.pdbx_strand_id
1 'polypeptide(L)'
;MTLSTILGPRFEHPVCRIELITRKGEEDDQDEKYLLFATKNVIGLQTFPLDGNPWKHAGLLGHPLQITGMCFREDSGTLFNIGAKDSCVYQWAANYRAVETTTKQGGGDLDPYYCLVEDGRPGWLFHEIRDLFYYIQILCQGTFSPEIRRVKDYVPIDSLPDMMRALGYFPSEYEVENLIVEAKFKVFQRVPSIEIDFEEFFKLYINHRPAFPDSVKKIRNAFRQFARPNQNDEFVINRDDFLDLLNQNGEHFSRELSWYLLSILYGQSFEDRAALPEPDFEFIPEEITLTELLTNIIGVQDMETFSDYSTRESMVSQIATSSESEDA
;
A
#
# COMPACT_ATOMS: atom_id res chain seq x y z
N MET A 1 17.38 -14.39 -6.54
CA MET A 1 16.72 -13.99 -5.29
C MET A 1 15.62 -13.04 -5.72
N THR A 2 14.36 -13.43 -5.59
CA THR A 2 13.23 -12.57 -5.96
C THR A 2 13.00 -11.57 -4.83
N LEU A 3 12.86 -10.30 -5.18
CA LEU A 3 12.39 -9.28 -4.25
C LEU A 3 10.90 -9.52 -4.03
N SER A 4 10.44 -9.51 -2.77
CA SER A 4 9.02 -9.63 -2.43
C SER A 4 8.59 -8.43 -1.60
N THR A 5 7.45 -7.84 -1.93
CA THR A 5 6.86 -6.76 -1.13
C THR A 5 5.83 -7.37 -0.19
N ILE A 6 5.98 -7.11 1.10
CA ILE A 6 5.14 -7.71 2.13
C ILE A 6 4.63 -6.60 3.04
N LEU A 7 3.32 -6.59 3.28
CA LEU A 7 2.72 -5.68 4.23
C LEU A 7 3.21 -6.00 5.64
N GLY A 8 3.93 -5.05 6.24
CA GLY A 8 4.38 -5.13 7.62
C GLY A 8 3.24 -4.90 8.61
N PRO A 9 3.50 -5.09 9.92
CA PRO A 9 2.54 -4.81 10.98
C PRO A 9 1.97 -3.38 10.89
N ARG A 10 0.64 -3.27 10.78
CA ARG A 10 -0.05 -1.96 10.72
C ARG A 10 -0.40 -1.52 12.14
N PHE A 11 0.20 -0.42 12.57
CA PHE A 11 -0.24 0.35 13.73
C PHE A 11 -0.35 1.82 13.29
N GLU A 12 -0.58 2.75 14.22
CA GLU A 12 -0.70 4.19 13.93
C GLU A 12 0.51 4.79 13.19
N HIS A 13 1.66 4.12 13.26
CA HIS A 13 2.92 4.60 12.70
C HIS A 13 3.66 3.45 11.99
N PRO A 14 4.42 3.77 10.92
CA PRO A 14 5.21 2.76 10.21
C PRO A 14 6.27 2.14 11.12
N VAL A 15 6.65 0.91 10.80
CA VAL A 15 7.77 0.22 11.44
C VAL A 15 9.06 1.00 11.17
N CYS A 16 9.76 1.35 12.24
CA CYS A 16 11.02 2.10 12.18
C CYS A 16 12.23 1.25 12.60
N ARG A 17 12.00 0.10 13.23
CA ARG A 17 13.04 -0.82 13.67
C ARG A 17 12.57 -2.26 13.50
N ILE A 18 13.50 -3.10 13.05
CA ILE A 18 13.32 -4.54 12.96
C ILE A 18 14.58 -5.24 13.46
N GLU A 19 14.42 -6.36 14.14
CA GLU A 19 15.51 -7.18 14.63
C GLU A 19 15.11 -8.66 14.49
N LEU A 20 15.98 -9.46 13.87
CA LEU A 20 15.76 -10.90 13.71
C LEU A 20 16.21 -11.61 14.98
N ILE A 21 15.31 -12.39 15.57
CA ILE A 21 15.55 -13.16 16.78
C ILE A 21 15.47 -14.64 16.46
N THR A 22 16.41 -15.40 17.00
CA THR A 22 16.41 -16.85 16.93
C THR A 22 16.17 -17.44 18.31
N ARG A 23 15.20 -18.34 18.43
CA ARG A 23 14.95 -19.14 19.62
C ARG A 23 15.34 -20.57 19.33
N LYS A 24 16.18 -21.14 20.21
CA LYS A 24 16.48 -22.57 20.17
C LYS A 24 15.22 -23.35 20.56
N GLY A 25 14.75 -24.22 19.68
CA GLY A 25 13.64 -25.12 19.95
C GLY A 25 13.92 -26.04 21.14
N GLU A 26 12.87 -26.44 21.86
CA GLU A 26 12.96 -27.36 23.01
C GLU A 26 13.14 -28.83 22.60
N GLU A 27 12.84 -29.18 21.34
CA GLU A 27 12.98 -30.53 20.77
C GLU A 27 13.67 -30.45 19.40
N ASP A 28 14.60 -31.37 19.12
CA ASP A 28 15.56 -31.35 18.03
C ASP A 28 15.01 -30.93 16.64
N ASP A 29 15.79 -30.03 16.00
CA ASP A 29 15.80 -29.67 14.57
C ASP A 29 14.77 -28.66 14.03
N GLN A 30 14.76 -27.45 14.62
CA GLN A 30 14.93 -26.18 13.88
C GLN A 30 14.93 -24.97 14.82
N ASP A 31 15.85 -24.05 14.55
CA ASP A 31 15.87 -22.72 15.18
C ASP A 31 14.63 -21.92 14.75
N GLU A 32 13.73 -21.64 15.68
CA GLU A 32 12.55 -20.82 15.43
C GLU A 32 12.98 -19.37 15.25
N LYS A 33 12.57 -18.77 14.13
CA LYS A 33 12.87 -17.38 13.82
C LYS A 33 11.65 -16.52 14.09
N TYR A 34 11.89 -15.37 14.71
CA TYR A 34 10.90 -14.35 14.95
C TYR A 34 11.46 -12.99 14.54
N LEU A 35 10.60 -12.10 14.09
CA LEU A 35 10.95 -10.73 13.78
C LEU A 35 10.39 -9.83 14.88
N LEU A 36 11.29 -9.21 15.65
CA LEU A 36 10.91 -8.13 16.53
C LEU A 36 10.80 -6.86 15.72
N PHE A 37 9.74 -6.10 15.94
CA PHE A 37 9.55 -4.81 15.29
C PHE A 37 9.20 -3.73 16.30
N ALA A 38 9.51 -2.48 15.94
CA ALA A 38 9.08 -1.31 16.68
C ALA A 38 8.57 -0.25 15.70
N THR A 39 7.40 0.32 16.01
CA THR A 39 6.92 1.56 15.40
C THR A 39 7.35 2.75 16.27
N LYS A 40 6.73 3.92 16.10
CA LYS A 40 6.99 5.07 16.97
C LYS A 40 6.76 4.76 18.45
N ASN A 41 5.68 4.05 18.79
CA ASN A 41 5.22 3.83 20.16
C ASN A 41 4.88 2.36 20.48
N VAL A 42 4.75 1.51 19.46
CA VAL A 42 4.42 0.08 19.61
C VAL A 42 5.68 -0.75 19.44
N ILE A 43 5.83 -1.78 20.28
CA ILE A 43 6.77 -2.88 20.08
C ILE A 43 5.98 -4.15 19.81
N GLY A 44 6.52 -5.06 19.02
CA GLY A 44 5.83 -6.31 18.76
C GLY A 44 6.72 -7.39 18.18
N LEU A 45 6.13 -8.57 18.06
CA LEU A 45 6.77 -9.79 17.59
C LEU A 45 5.96 -10.36 16.43
N GLN A 46 6.65 -10.83 15.39
CA GLN A 46 6.08 -11.44 14.21
C GLN A 46 6.72 -12.81 13.92
N THR A 47 5.90 -13.80 13.55
CA THR A 47 6.34 -15.14 13.13
C THR A 47 6.66 -15.20 11.64
N PHE A 48 7.52 -16.14 11.25
CA PHE A 48 7.79 -16.49 9.86
C PHE A 48 6.84 -17.58 9.33
N PRO A 49 6.67 -17.71 7.99
CA PRO A 49 7.16 -16.81 6.94
C PRO A 49 6.41 -15.48 6.94
N LEU A 50 7.11 -14.42 6.50
CA LEU A 50 6.51 -13.11 6.24
C LEU A 50 5.66 -13.22 4.97
N ASP A 51 4.35 -13.02 5.09
CA ASP A 51 3.37 -13.19 4.01
C ASP A 51 2.24 -12.15 4.05
N GLY A 52 2.40 -11.11 4.87
CA GLY A 52 1.42 -10.04 5.04
C GLY A 52 0.23 -10.42 5.91
N ASN A 53 0.21 -11.62 6.50
CA ASN A 53 -0.88 -12.06 7.36
C ASN A 53 -0.90 -11.22 8.67
N PRO A 54 -2.02 -10.52 8.96
CA PRO A 54 -2.11 -9.66 10.13
C PRO A 54 -2.18 -10.44 11.46
N TRP A 55 -2.50 -11.73 11.42
CA TRP A 55 -2.58 -12.61 12.60
C TRP A 55 -1.24 -13.22 13.01
N LYS A 56 -0.20 -13.05 12.17
CA LYS A 56 1.17 -13.52 12.42
C LYS A 56 2.02 -12.58 13.25
N HIS A 57 1.43 -11.51 13.77
CA HIS A 57 2.14 -10.59 14.64
C HIS A 57 1.26 -10.11 15.78
N ALA A 58 1.90 -9.76 16.89
CA ALA A 58 1.26 -9.12 18.03
C ALA A 58 2.11 -7.93 18.46
N GLY A 59 1.46 -6.81 18.79
CA GLY A 59 2.12 -5.61 19.27
C GLY A 59 1.44 -5.03 20.49
N LEU A 60 2.23 -4.39 21.35
CA LEU A 60 1.78 -3.72 22.55
C LEU A 60 2.38 -2.31 22.61
N LEU A 61 1.70 -1.42 23.31
CA LEU A 61 2.19 -0.07 23.56
C LEU A 61 3.50 -0.15 24.37
N GLY A 62 4.62 0.11 23.71
CA GLY A 62 5.96 0.08 24.31
C GLY A 62 6.30 1.37 25.05
N HIS A 63 5.75 2.51 24.60
CA HIS A 63 5.88 3.80 25.27
C HIS A 63 4.80 4.79 24.79
N PRO A 64 4.15 5.61 25.64
CA PRO A 64 3.05 6.49 25.24
C PRO A 64 3.41 7.58 24.22
N LEU A 65 4.65 8.08 24.22
CA LEU A 65 5.09 9.13 23.28
C LEU A 65 5.89 8.58 22.10
N GLN A 66 7.12 8.14 22.36
CA GLN A 66 8.00 7.57 21.35
C GLN A 66 9.05 6.66 21.99
N ILE A 67 9.39 5.57 21.30
CA ILE A 67 10.52 4.70 21.60
C ILE A 67 11.79 5.30 20.99
N THR A 68 12.77 5.63 21.83
CA THR A 68 14.04 6.24 21.40
C THR A 68 15.14 5.20 21.25
N GLY A 69 15.13 4.15 22.06
CA GLY A 69 16.13 3.09 22.09
C GLY A 69 15.46 1.75 22.32
N MET A 70 15.98 0.70 21.69
CA MET A 70 15.51 -0.68 21.85
C MET A 70 16.72 -1.61 21.75
N CYS A 71 16.80 -2.62 22.61
CA CYS A 71 17.87 -3.61 22.62
C CYS A 71 17.30 -4.96 23.08
N PHE A 72 17.45 -5.99 22.25
CA PHE A 72 17.07 -7.34 22.60
C PHE A 72 18.27 -8.11 23.18
N ARG A 73 18.02 -8.86 24.25
CA ARG A 73 19.01 -9.69 24.91
C ARG A 73 18.69 -11.17 24.66
N GLU A 74 19.42 -11.79 23.74
CA GLU A 74 19.14 -13.15 23.24
C GLU A 74 19.19 -14.23 24.33
N ASP A 75 20.15 -14.16 25.26
CA ASP A 75 20.35 -15.18 26.30
C ASP A 75 19.18 -15.33 27.29
N SER A 76 18.38 -14.29 27.44
CA SER A 76 17.30 -14.17 28.42
C SER A 76 15.95 -13.89 27.77
N GLY A 77 15.90 -13.83 26.43
CA GLY A 77 14.69 -13.53 25.67
C GLY A 77 14.03 -12.21 26.08
N THR A 78 14.83 -11.26 26.58
CA THR A 78 14.35 -10.05 27.23
C THR A 78 14.59 -8.84 26.34
N LEU A 79 13.54 -8.05 26.12
CA LEU A 79 13.62 -6.80 25.38
C LEU A 79 13.65 -5.62 26.34
N PHE A 80 14.56 -4.68 26.10
CA PHE A 80 14.61 -3.41 26.78
C PHE A 80 14.28 -2.27 25.81
N ASN A 81 13.47 -1.31 26.23
CA ASN A 81 13.27 -0.06 25.50
C ASN A 81 13.27 1.15 26.42
N ILE A 82 13.65 2.29 25.85
CA ILE A 82 13.64 3.60 26.51
C ILE A 82 12.75 4.56 25.75
N GLY A 83 12.06 5.40 26.51
CA GLY A 83 11.11 6.38 26.01
C GLY A 83 11.71 7.73 25.69
N ALA A 84 10.93 8.55 25.00
CA ALA A 84 11.19 9.98 24.88
C ALA A 84 10.49 10.73 26.02
N LYS A 85 11.17 11.73 26.59
CA LYS A 85 10.62 12.62 27.63
C LYS A 85 10.25 11.91 28.95
N ASP A 86 10.85 10.76 29.21
CA ASP A 86 10.86 10.11 30.52
C ASP A 86 12.28 9.61 30.86
N SER A 87 12.48 9.11 32.07
CA SER A 87 13.74 8.48 32.51
C SER A 87 13.52 7.02 32.87
N CYS A 88 12.54 6.39 32.22
CA CYS A 88 12.14 5.01 32.47
C CYS A 88 12.80 4.08 31.45
N VAL A 89 13.18 2.90 31.92
CA VAL A 89 13.55 1.76 31.08
C VAL A 89 12.49 0.70 31.30
N TYR A 90 11.87 0.25 30.21
CA TYR A 90 10.92 -0.85 30.27
C TYR A 90 11.63 -2.15 29.91
N GLN A 91 11.22 -3.22 30.59
CA GLN A 91 11.71 -4.57 30.36
C GLN A 91 10.52 -5.46 29.99
N TRP A 92 10.66 -6.23 28.92
CA TRP A 92 9.63 -7.10 28.39
C TRP A 92 10.15 -8.52 28.28
N ALA A 93 9.29 -9.49 28.59
CA ALA A 93 9.50 -10.89 28.27
C ALA A 93 8.69 -11.24 27.02
N ALA A 94 9.33 -11.80 26.00
CA ALA A 94 8.64 -12.20 24.78
C ALA A 94 7.69 -13.39 25.04
N ASN A 95 6.42 -13.24 24.64
CA ASN A 95 5.44 -14.34 24.67
C ASN A 95 5.24 -14.92 23.27
N TYR A 96 6.10 -15.87 22.90
CA TYR A 96 6.07 -16.53 21.58
C TYR A 96 4.75 -17.29 21.34
N ARG A 97 4.23 -17.96 22.37
CA ARG A 97 2.97 -18.73 22.31
C ARG A 97 1.77 -17.87 21.93
N ALA A 98 1.76 -16.59 22.32
CA ALA A 98 0.68 -15.68 21.96
C ALA A 98 0.58 -15.51 20.44
N VAL A 99 1.72 -15.27 19.76
CA VAL A 99 1.76 -15.07 18.30
C VAL A 99 1.43 -16.35 17.53
N GLU A 100 1.88 -17.50 18.03
CA GLU A 100 1.50 -18.80 17.45
C GLU A 100 -0.01 -19.07 17.59
N THR A 101 -0.61 -18.69 18.72
CA THR A 101 -2.03 -18.89 18.98
C THR A 101 -2.87 -17.97 18.08
N THR A 102 -2.50 -16.70 17.94
CA THR A 102 -3.20 -15.76 17.03
C THR A 102 -3.08 -16.23 15.59
N THR A 103 -1.92 -16.71 15.16
CA THR A 103 -1.73 -17.25 13.81
C THR A 103 -2.68 -18.40 13.51
N LYS A 104 -2.88 -19.32 14.47
CA LYS A 104 -3.84 -20.43 14.33
C LYS A 104 -5.29 -19.98 14.32
N GLN A 105 -5.61 -18.90 15.04
CA GLN A 105 -6.96 -18.34 15.08
C GLN A 105 -7.33 -17.57 13.81
N GLY A 106 -6.35 -17.02 13.09
CA GLY A 106 -6.57 -16.23 11.88
C GLY A 106 -7.16 -17.00 10.69
N GLY A 107 -7.20 -18.34 10.75
CA GLY A 107 -7.75 -19.17 9.68
C GLY A 107 -6.75 -19.42 8.53
N GLY A 108 -7.27 -19.99 7.44
CA GLY A 108 -6.50 -20.35 6.24
C GLY A 108 -6.78 -19.42 5.06
N ASP A 109 -6.00 -19.61 3.99
CA ASP A 109 -6.23 -18.98 2.69
C ASP A 109 -6.33 -17.44 2.76
N LEU A 110 -7.50 -16.88 2.45
CA LEU A 110 -7.78 -15.43 2.46
C LEU A 110 -8.44 -14.92 3.73
N ASP A 111 -8.97 -15.81 4.57
CA ASP A 111 -9.67 -15.44 5.82
C ASP A 111 -8.89 -14.43 6.67
N PRO A 112 -7.58 -14.61 6.94
CA PRO A 112 -6.84 -13.66 7.77
C PRO A 112 -6.67 -12.28 7.10
N TYR A 113 -6.76 -12.19 5.78
CA TYR A 113 -6.51 -10.95 5.03
C TYR A 113 -7.75 -10.09 4.87
N TYR A 114 -8.96 -10.63 5.08
CA TYR A 114 -10.18 -9.85 4.93
C TYR A 114 -10.25 -8.66 5.89
N CYS A 115 -9.65 -8.75 7.07
CA CYS A 115 -9.60 -7.61 7.99
C CYS A 115 -8.71 -6.45 7.49
N LEU A 116 -7.95 -6.63 6.41
CA LEU A 116 -7.14 -5.56 5.81
C LEU A 116 -7.91 -4.74 4.77
N VAL A 117 -9.14 -5.15 4.45
CA VAL A 117 -10.06 -4.47 3.53
C VAL A 117 -11.18 -3.81 4.33
N GLU A 118 -11.59 -2.62 3.90
CA GLU A 118 -12.72 -1.91 4.50
C GLU A 118 -13.99 -2.77 4.47
N ASP A 119 -14.66 -2.89 5.63
CA ASP A 119 -15.83 -3.75 5.87
C ASP A 119 -15.60 -5.25 5.58
N GLY A 120 -14.36 -5.67 5.37
CA GLY A 120 -13.95 -7.05 5.15
C GLY A 120 -14.59 -7.72 3.95
N ARG A 121 -14.88 -9.02 4.08
CA ARG A 121 -15.46 -9.84 3.01
C ARG A 121 -16.82 -9.34 2.47
N PRO A 122 -17.77 -8.86 3.29
CA PRO A 122 -19.01 -8.26 2.77
C PRO A 122 -18.83 -6.80 2.30
N GLY A 123 -17.62 -6.25 2.45
CA GLY A 123 -17.31 -4.88 2.09
C GLY A 123 -17.36 -4.63 0.58
N TRP A 124 -17.65 -3.37 0.23
CA TRP A 124 -17.73 -2.94 -1.16
C TRP A 124 -16.41 -3.21 -1.91
N LEU A 125 -15.26 -2.88 -1.31
CA LEU A 125 -13.97 -3.03 -1.96
C LEU A 125 -13.65 -4.50 -2.29
N PHE A 126 -14.00 -5.45 -1.42
CA PHE A 126 -13.81 -6.87 -1.72
C PHE A 126 -14.63 -7.31 -2.94
N HIS A 127 -15.90 -6.87 -3.02
CA HIS A 127 -16.75 -7.14 -4.17
C HIS A 127 -16.22 -6.50 -5.44
N GLU A 128 -15.72 -5.27 -5.38
CA GLU A 128 -15.11 -4.57 -6.51
C GLU A 128 -13.87 -5.30 -7.04
N ILE A 129 -12.97 -5.75 -6.14
CA ILE A 129 -11.78 -6.54 -6.50
C ILE A 129 -12.18 -7.82 -7.23
N ARG A 130 -13.20 -8.51 -6.72
CA ARG A 130 -13.72 -9.75 -7.32
C ARG A 130 -14.34 -9.49 -8.70
N ASP A 131 -15.17 -8.46 -8.82
CA ASP A 131 -15.88 -8.17 -10.05
C ASP A 131 -14.90 -7.67 -11.14
N LEU A 132 -13.88 -6.88 -10.76
CA LEU A 132 -12.77 -6.50 -11.63
C LEU A 132 -11.97 -7.72 -12.13
N PHE A 133 -11.69 -8.69 -11.24
CA PHE A 133 -10.98 -9.91 -11.63
C PHE A 133 -11.72 -10.67 -12.74
N TYR A 134 -13.05 -10.79 -12.63
CA TYR A 134 -13.87 -11.39 -13.70
C TYR A 134 -13.93 -10.52 -14.95
N TYR A 135 -14.03 -9.19 -14.78
CA TYR A 135 -14.10 -8.26 -15.90
C TYR A 135 -12.83 -8.30 -16.78
N ILE A 136 -11.65 -8.39 -16.18
CA ILE A 136 -10.38 -8.50 -16.92
C ILE A 136 -10.35 -9.75 -17.79
N GLN A 137 -10.87 -10.88 -17.34
CA GLN A 137 -10.93 -12.10 -18.14
C GLN A 137 -11.76 -11.93 -19.41
N ILE A 138 -12.84 -11.15 -19.32
CA ILE A 138 -13.71 -10.79 -20.45
C ILE A 138 -12.95 -9.87 -21.42
N LEU A 139 -12.18 -8.91 -20.90
CA LEU A 139 -11.34 -8.00 -21.70
C LEU A 139 -10.22 -8.75 -22.42
N CYS A 140 -9.53 -9.68 -21.77
CA CYS A 140 -8.45 -10.47 -22.38
C CYS A 140 -8.93 -11.35 -23.55
N GLN A 141 -10.23 -11.70 -23.62
CA GLN A 141 -10.82 -12.40 -24.76
C GLN A 141 -11.14 -11.48 -25.94
N GLY A 142 -11.04 -10.17 -25.74
CA GLY A 142 -11.43 -9.15 -26.70
C GLY A 142 -12.86 -8.68 -26.45
N THR A 143 -13.03 -7.36 -26.33
CA THR A 143 -14.33 -6.71 -26.09
C THR A 143 -15.36 -7.07 -27.16
N PHE A 144 -14.94 -7.19 -28.42
CA PHE A 144 -15.79 -7.48 -29.58
C PHE A 144 -15.69 -8.91 -30.09
N SER A 145 -15.08 -9.82 -29.32
CA SER A 145 -14.97 -11.22 -29.75
C SER A 145 -16.35 -11.88 -29.84
N PRO A 146 -16.67 -12.55 -30.96
CA PRO A 146 -17.90 -13.34 -31.08
C PRO A 146 -17.79 -14.71 -30.39
N GLU A 147 -16.64 -15.04 -29.81
CA GLU A 147 -16.44 -16.30 -29.09
C GLU A 147 -17.25 -16.34 -27.79
N ILE A 148 -17.62 -17.55 -27.37
CA ILE A 148 -18.33 -17.77 -26.11
C ILE A 148 -17.41 -17.34 -24.97
N ARG A 149 -17.90 -16.43 -24.11
CA ARG A 149 -17.16 -15.93 -22.95
C ARG A 149 -16.83 -17.09 -22.01
N ARG A 150 -15.54 -17.27 -21.71
CA ARG A 150 -15.06 -18.29 -20.77
C ARG A 150 -14.53 -17.63 -19.50
N VAL A 151 -15.16 -17.91 -18.37
CA VAL A 151 -14.59 -17.50 -17.09
C VAL A 151 -13.58 -18.58 -16.67
N LYS A 152 -12.35 -18.15 -16.40
CA LYS A 152 -11.27 -18.99 -15.88
C LYS A 152 -10.99 -18.62 -14.43
N ASP A 153 -10.17 -19.42 -13.75
CA ASP A 153 -9.75 -19.13 -12.38
C ASP A 153 -8.49 -18.25 -12.31
N TYR A 154 -8.06 -17.69 -13.44
CA TYR A 154 -6.81 -16.95 -13.56
C TYR A 154 -6.88 -15.77 -14.56
N VAL A 155 -5.99 -14.80 -14.38
CA VAL A 155 -5.75 -13.67 -15.29
C VAL A 155 -4.29 -13.61 -15.73
N PRO A 156 -3.96 -13.01 -16.90
CA PRO A 156 -2.58 -12.78 -17.31
C PRO A 156 -1.86 -11.81 -16.36
N ILE A 157 -0.59 -12.08 -16.05
CA ILE A 157 0.22 -11.23 -15.17
C ILE A 157 0.37 -9.81 -15.72
N ASP A 158 0.43 -9.65 -17.04
CA ASP A 158 0.60 -8.34 -17.67
C ASP A 158 -0.59 -7.40 -17.42
N SER A 159 -1.74 -7.92 -16.97
CA SER A 159 -2.93 -7.12 -16.59
C SER A 159 -2.85 -6.57 -15.16
N LEU A 160 -1.91 -7.03 -14.33
CA LEU A 160 -1.79 -6.61 -12.93
C LEU A 160 -1.68 -5.09 -12.74
N PRO A 161 -0.87 -4.34 -13.50
CA PRO A 161 -0.71 -2.91 -13.26
C PRO A 161 -2.02 -2.14 -13.46
N ASP A 162 -2.76 -2.50 -14.50
CA ASP A 162 -4.05 -1.88 -14.80
C ASP A 162 -5.11 -2.25 -13.77
N MET A 163 -5.06 -3.49 -13.26
CA MET A 163 -5.91 -3.92 -12.15
C MET A 163 -5.63 -3.14 -10.87
N MET A 164 -4.35 -2.92 -10.51
CA MET A 164 -3.97 -2.11 -9.36
C MET A 164 -4.53 -0.68 -9.48
N ARG A 165 -4.35 -0.06 -10.66
CA ARG A 165 -4.81 1.30 -10.98
C ARG A 165 -6.33 1.42 -10.93
N ALA A 166 -7.05 0.43 -11.46
CA ALA A 166 -8.51 0.39 -11.43
C ALA A 166 -9.07 0.30 -9.99
N LEU A 167 -8.32 -0.30 -9.07
CA LEU A 167 -8.64 -0.40 -7.64
C LEU A 167 -8.13 0.79 -6.81
N GLY A 168 -7.67 1.86 -7.46
CA GLY A 168 -7.22 3.08 -6.80
C GLY A 168 -5.82 3.03 -6.19
N TYR A 169 -5.01 2.02 -6.51
CA TYR A 169 -3.57 2.03 -6.24
C TYR A 169 -2.80 2.40 -7.50
N PHE A 170 -2.04 3.48 -7.45
CA PHE A 170 -1.27 4.00 -8.58
C PHE A 170 0.23 3.72 -8.38
N PRO A 171 0.72 2.50 -8.70
CA PRO A 171 2.14 2.18 -8.58
C PRO A 171 2.97 3.01 -9.56
N SER A 172 4.18 3.37 -9.15
CA SER A 172 5.21 3.88 -10.06
C SER A 172 5.67 2.78 -11.03
N GLU A 173 6.27 3.12 -12.17
CA GLU A 173 6.83 2.13 -13.10
C GLU A 173 7.89 1.23 -12.43
N TYR A 174 8.70 1.77 -11.52
CA TYR A 174 9.58 0.95 -10.68
C TYR A 174 8.81 -0.07 -9.81
N GLU A 175 7.70 0.34 -9.20
CA GLU A 175 6.84 -0.56 -8.41
C GLU A 175 6.13 -1.59 -9.29
N VAL A 176 5.71 -1.20 -10.51
CA VAL A 176 5.14 -2.10 -11.52
C VAL A 176 6.14 -3.18 -11.92
N GLU A 177 7.39 -2.81 -12.20
CA GLU A 177 8.44 -3.79 -12.51
C GLU A 177 8.62 -4.80 -11.37
N ASN A 178 8.68 -4.31 -10.13
CA ASN A 178 8.80 -5.18 -8.94
C ASN A 178 7.58 -6.09 -8.78
N LEU A 179 6.37 -5.57 -8.92
CA LEU A 179 5.12 -6.33 -8.86
C LEU A 179 5.09 -7.46 -9.89
N ILE A 180 5.46 -7.16 -11.14
CA ILE A 180 5.48 -8.14 -12.23
C ILE A 180 6.54 -9.21 -11.99
N VAL A 181 7.74 -8.82 -11.53
CA VAL A 181 8.81 -9.77 -11.20
C VAL A 181 8.40 -10.67 -10.05
N GLU A 182 7.79 -10.12 -9.00
CA GLU A 182 7.29 -10.87 -7.85
C GLU A 182 6.22 -11.89 -8.29
N ALA A 183 5.23 -11.46 -9.08
CA ALA A 183 4.17 -12.33 -9.60
C ALA A 183 4.71 -13.44 -10.52
N LYS A 184 5.71 -13.13 -11.38
CA LYS A 184 6.30 -14.09 -12.32
C LYS A 184 7.06 -15.19 -11.62
N PHE A 185 7.95 -14.84 -10.70
CA PHE A 185 8.87 -15.83 -10.14
C PHE A 185 8.38 -16.42 -8.83
N LYS A 186 7.35 -15.83 -8.21
CA LYS A 186 6.81 -16.19 -6.89
C LYS A 186 7.96 -16.37 -5.87
N VAL A 187 7.66 -16.77 -4.64
CA VAL A 187 8.73 -17.17 -3.73
C VAL A 187 9.18 -18.58 -4.18
N PHE A 188 10.33 -18.66 -4.85
CA PHE A 188 11.04 -19.90 -5.22
C PHE A 188 10.61 -20.66 -6.51
N GLN A 189 9.85 -20.08 -7.44
CA GLN A 189 9.63 -20.75 -8.73
C GLN A 189 10.81 -20.55 -9.68
N ARG A 190 11.30 -21.67 -10.25
CA ARG A 190 12.34 -21.66 -11.29
C ARG A 190 11.79 -21.32 -12.68
N VAL A 191 10.51 -21.58 -12.89
CA VAL A 191 9.80 -21.31 -14.15
C VAL A 191 8.90 -20.10 -13.92
N PRO A 192 8.96 -19.06 -14.77
CA PRO A 192 8.10 -17.91 -14.62
C PRO A 192 6.64 -18.31 -14.84
N SER A 193 5.78 -17.96 -13.90
CA SER A 193 4.34 -17.94 -14.11
C SER A 193 3.99 -16.85 -15.12
N ILE A 194 2.93 -17.09 -15.89
CA ILE A 194 2.31 -16.12 -16.80
C ILE A 194 0.87 -15.78 -16.39
N GLU A 195 0.33 -16.58 -15.47
CA GLU A 195 -1.05 -16.52 -14.99
C GLU A 195 -1.04 -16.35 -13.46
N ILE A 196 -2.03 -15.66 -12.94
CA ILE A 196 -2.25 -15.43 -11.51
C ILE A 196 -3.71 -15.71 -11.15
N ASP A 197 -3.94 -16.41 -10.05
CA ASP A 197 -5.29 -16.66 -9.54
C ASP A 197 -5.81 -15.51 -8.67
N PHE A 198 -7.06 -15.62 -8.22
CA PHE A 198 -7.70 -14.57 -7.42
C PHE A 198 -7.04 -14.39 -6.04
N GLU A 199 -6.63 -15.49 -5.40
CA GLU A 199 -6.03 -15.43 -4.06
C GLU A 199 -4.67 -14.75 -4.09
N GLU A 200 -3.85 -15.10 -5.08
CA GLU A 200 -2.56 -14.50 -5.32
C GLU A 200 -2.69 -13.03 -5.69
N PHE A 201 -3.64 -12.68 -6.57
CA PHE A 201 -3.91 -11.29 -6.91
C PHE A 201 -4.33 -10.48 -5.69
N PHE A 202 -5.24 -11.01 -4.87
CA PHE A 202 -5.70 -10.33 -3.66
C PHE A 202 -4.55 -10.09 -2.68
N LYS A 203 -3.68 -11.09 -2.44
CA LYS A 203 -2.50 -10.93 -1.58
C LYS A 203 -1.51 -9.92 -2.14
N LEU A 204 -1.23 -9.93 -3.44
CA LEU A 204 -0.38 -8.93 -4.08
C LEU A 204 -0.96 -7.52 -3.92
N TYR A 205 -2.26 -7.35 -4.16
CA TYR A 205 -2.93 -6.06 -3.99
C TYR A 205 -2.77 -5.52 -2.57
N ILE A 206 -3.05 -6.34 -1.57
CA ILE A 206 -2.94 -5.93 -0.16
C ILE A 206 -1.49 -5.64 0.25
N ASN A 207 -0.53 -6.40 -0.27
CA ASN A 207 0.89 -6.22 0.06
C ASN A 207 1.52 -4.99 -0.59
N HIS A 208 1.13 -4.66 -1.82
CA HIS A 208 1.67 -3.53 -2.56
C HIS A 208 0.90 -2.22 -2.31
N ARG A 209 -0.39 -2.29 -1.97
CA ARG A 209 -1.19 -1.10 -1.66
C ARG A 209 -0.57 -0.36 -0.47
N PRO A 210 -0.29 0.96 -0.59
CA PRO A 210 0.31 1.74 0.48
C PRO A 210 -0.52 1.68 1.77
N ALA A 211 0.11 1.21 2.85
CA ALA A 211 -0.51 1.17 4.17
C ALA A 211 -0.78 2.56 4.76
N PHE A 212 -0.08 3.58 4.27
CA PHE A 212 -0.26 4.97 4.68
C PHE A 212 -0.34 5.82 3.40
N PRO A 213 -1.55 6.26 3.00
CA PRO A 213 -1.73 7.08 1.82
C PRO A 213 -0.92 8.38 1.88
N ASP A 214 -0.58 8.92 0.71
CA ASP A 214 0.10 10.20 0.66
C ASP A 214 -0.82 11.34 1.13
N SER A 215 -0.42 11.95 2.23
CA SER A 215 -1.16 13.09 2.76
C SER A 215 -1.09 14.29 1.82
N VAL A 216 -2.18 15.06 1.75
CA VAL A 216 -2.22 16.37 1.06
C VAL A 216 -1.10 17.30 1.54
N LYS A 217 -0.63 17.15 2.79
CA LYS A 217 0.52 17.89 3.32
C LYS A 217 1.81 17.61 2.55
N LYS A 218 2.06 16.35 2.17
CA LYS A 218 3.22 15.98 1.33
C LYS A 218 3.10 16.60 -0.06
N ILE A 219 1.93 16.47 -0.69
CA ILE A 219 1.66 17.03 -2.03
C ILE A 219 1.85 18.55 -2.01
N ARG A 220 1.30 19.25 -1.02
CA ARG A 220 1.48 20.69 -0.82
C ARG A 220 2.95 21.08 -0.65
N ASN A 221 3.73 20.32 0.10
CA ASN A 221 5.15 20.59 0.29
C ASN A 221 5.95 20.39 -1.00
N ALA A 222 5.65 19.34 -1.77
CA ALA A 222 6.24 19.12 -3.08
C ALA A 222 5.88 20.24 -4.06
N PHE A 223 4.60 20.61 -4.13
CA PHE A 223 4.13 21.71 -4.98
C PHE A 223 4.85 23.04 -4.70
N ARG A 224 5.03 23.38 -3.41
CA ARG A 224 5.77 24.58 -2.98
C ARG A 224 7.23 24.61 -3.42
N GLN A 225 7.84 23.46 -3.68
CA GLN A 225 9.23 23.40 -4.14
C GLN A 225 9.37 23.90 -5.59
N PHE A 226 8.31 23.79 -6.38
CA PHE A 226 8.31 24.15 -7.80
C PHE A 226 7.51 25.41 -8.11
N ALA A 227 6.55 25.77 -7.24
CA ALA A 227 5.71 26.94 -7.42
C ALA A 227 6.42 28.26 -7.10
N ARG A 228 6.00 29.33 -7.78
CA ARG A 228 6.43 30.72 -7.53
C ARG A 228 5.23 31.55 -7.04
N PRO A 229 5.46 32.55 -6.18
CA PRO A 229 4.39 33.45 -5.79
C PRO A 229 3.97 34.32 -6.98
N ASN A 230 2.67 34.39 -7.25
CA ASN A 230 2.11 35.35 -8.20
C ASN A 230 1.87 36.73 -7.53
N GLN A 231 1.32 37.69 -8.27
CA GLN A 231 1.00 39.05 -7.81
C GLN A 231 0.10 39.07 -6.56
N ASN A 232 -0.69 38.03 -6.35
CA ASN A 232 -1.57 37.84 -5.18
C ASN A 232 -0.90 37.10 -4.01
N ASP A 233 0.41 36.85 -4.07
CA ASP A 233 1.18 36.04 -3.10
C ASP A 233 0.71 34.57 -3.00
N GLU A 234 0.01 34.08 -4.03
CA GLU A 234 -0.39 32.68 -4.17
C GLU A 234 0.68 31.88 -4.92
N PHE A 235 0.97 30.66 -4.46
CA PHE A 235 1.92 29.77 -5.12
C PHE A 235 1.29 29.16 -6.38
N VAL A 236 1.88 29.44 -7.53
CA VAL A 236 1.45 28.93 -8.86
C VAL A 236 2.62 28.32 -9.63
N ILE A 237 2.31 27.40 -10.54
CA ILE A 237 3.26 26.86 -11.53
C ILE A 237 2.75 27.25 -12.92
N ASN A 238 3.61 27.83 -13.76
CA ASN A 238 3.22 28.15 -15.13
C ASN A 238 2.98 26.85 -15.92
N ARG A 239 2.09 26.88 -16.92
CA ARG A 239 1.76 25.73 -17.76
C ARG A 239 3.00 25.08 -18.38
N ASP A 240 3.86 25.87 -19.00
CA ASP A 240 5.09 25.35 -19.64
C ASP A 240 6.05 24.76 -18.61
N ASP A 241 6.23 25.43 -17.46
CA ASP A 241 7.05 24.92 -16.36
C ASP A 241 6.49 23.59 -15.84
N PHE A 242 5.16 23.45 -15.73
CA PHE A 242 4.51 22.21 -15.30
C PHE A 242 4.71 21.06 -16.29
N LEU A 243 4.62 21.34 -17.59
CA LEU A 243 4.89 20.34 -18.63
C LEU A 243 6.36 19.91 -18.65
N ASP A 244 7.28 20.85 -18.43
CA ASP A 244 8.70 20.55 -18.30
C ASP A 244 8.98 19.69 -17.07
N LEU A 245 8.29 19.94 -15.95
CA LEU A 245 8.39 19.09 -14.75
C LEU A 245 7.97 17.65 -15.03
N LEU A 246 6.84 17.43 -15.71
CA LEU A 246 6.38 16.08 -16.08
C LEU A 246 7.33 15.37 -17.06
N ASN A 247 8.02 16.14 -17.91
CA ASN A 247 8.95 15.60 -18.88
C ASN A 247 10.33 15.31 -18.26
N GLN A 248 10.80 16.09 -17.28
CA GLN A 248 12.19 16.05 -16.80
C GLN A 248 12.38 15.46 -15.40
N ASN A 249 11.32 15.35 -14.59
CA ASN A 249 11.44 14.92 -13.19
C ASN A 249 10.74 13.57 -12.95
N GLY A 250 11.43 12.66 -12.26
CA GLY A 250 10.87 11.36 -11.88
C GLY A 250 10.72 10.42 -13.08
N GLU A 251 9.56 9.75 -13.17
CA GLU A 251 9.21 8.90 -14.30
C GLU A 251 8.68 9.76 -15.45
N HIS A 252 9.45 9.84 -16.52
CA HIS A 252 9.27 10.82 -17.58
C HIS A 252 8.05 10.53 -18.45
N PHE A 253 7.18 11.53 -18.62
CA PHE A 253 6.10 11.50 -19.60
C PHE A 253 6.55 12.18 -20.90
N SER A 254 6.36 11.51 -22.04
CA SER A 254 6.54 12.19 -23.33
C SER A 254 5.53 13.32 -23.47
N ARG A 255 5.81 14.29 -24.35
CA ARG A 255 4.90 15.44 -24.55
C ARG A 255 3.55 14.98 -25.10
N GLU A 256 3.55 13.99 -25.98
CA GLU A 256 2.36 13.37 -26.57
C GLU A 256 1.55 12.62 -25.50
N LEU A 257 2.22 11.85 -24.64
CA LEU A 257 1.57 11.14 -23.55
C LEU A 257 0.97 12.12 -22.53
N SER A 258 1.70 13.17 -22.17
CA SER A 258 1.22 14.22 -21.27
C SER A 258 -0.02 14.91 -21.82
N TRP A 259 -0.01 15.24 -23.13
CA TRP A 259 -1.16 15.83 -23.81
C TRP A 259 -2.38 14.91 -23.75
N TYR A 260 -2.19 13.62 -24.07
CA TYR A 260 -3.26 12.63 -24.05
C TYR A 260 -3.86 12.44 -22.65
N LEU A 261 -3.02 12.31 -21.62
CA LEU A 261 -3.48 12.09 -20.24
C LEU A 261 -4.16 13.35 -19.67
N LEU A 262 -3.54 14.52 -19.84
CA LEU A 262 -4.10 15.77 -19.29
C LEU A 262 -5.39 16.16 -20.01
N SER A 263 -5.52 15.92 -21.31
CA SER A 263 -6.79 16.18 -22.02
C SER A 263 -7.93 15.32 -21.46
N ILE A 264 -7.68 14.07 -21.06
CA ILE A 264 -8.66 13.22 -20.39
C ILE A 264 -9.03 13.78 -19.01
N LEU A 265 -8.03 14.15 -18.20
CA LEU A 265 -8.23 14.65 -16.84
C LEU A 265 -9.00 15.98 -16.81
N TYR A 266 -8.74 16.86 -17.78
CA TYR A 266 -9.48 18.11 -17.97
C TYR A 266 -10.83 17.93 -18.69
N GLY A 267 -11.27 16.69 -18.92
CA GLY A 267 -12.61 16.38 -19.42
C GLY A 267 -12.82 16.65 -20.91
N GLN A 268 -11.76 16.74 -21.72
CA GLN A 268 -11.89 16.90 -23.17
C GLN A 268 -12.55 15.66 -23.77
N SER A 269 -13.60 15.87 -24.58
CA SER A 269 -14.28 14.75 -25.22
C SER A 269 -13.37 14.08 -26.26
N PHE A 270 -13.76 12.89 -26.74
CA PHE A 270 -13.04 12.25 -27.84
C PHE A 270 -13.06 13.12 -29.11
N GLU A 271 -14.15 13.84 -29.34
CA GLU A 271 -14.33 14.72 -30.51
C GLU A 271 -13.43 15.96 -30.41
N ASP A 272 -13.33 16.55 -29.22
CA ASP A 272 -12.47 17.71 -28.96
C ASP A 272 -10.99 17.37 -29.17
N ARG A 273 -10.57 16.20 -28.67
CA ARG A 273 -9.19 15.69 -28.87
C ARG A 273 -8.88 15.41 -30.33
N ALA A 274 -9.84 14.95 -31.12
CA ALA A 274 -9.64 14.71 -32.55
C ALA A 274 -9.55 16.01 -33.38
N ALA A 275 -10.11 17.11 -32.87
CA ALA A 275 -10.11 18.41 -33.52
C ALA A 275 -8.89 19.29 -33.15
N LEU A 276 -8.27 19.05 -32.00
CA LEU A 276 -7.09 19.79 -31.53
C LEU A 276 -5.82 19.33 -32.24
N PRO A 277 -4.96 20.24 -32.72
CA PRO A 277 -3.64 19.87 -33.21
C PRO A 277 -2.77 19.39 -32.04
N GLU A 278 -2.26 18.16 -32.11
CA GLU A 278 -1.26 17.68 -31.15
C GLU A 278 0.06 18.45 -31.31
N PRO A 279 0.74 18.89 -30.23
CA PRO A 279 0.35 18.89 -28.82
C PRO A 279 0.00 20.32 -28.32
N ASP A 280 -1.24 20.76 -28.53
CA ASP A 280 -1.77 22.01 -27.99
C ASP A 280 -2.36 21.85 -26.58
N PHE A 281 -1.80 22.57 -25.60
CA PHE A 281 -2.17 22.51 -24.19
C PHE A 281 -3.04 23.70 -23.74
N GLU A 282 -3.67 24.44 -24.67
CA GLU A 282 -4.53 25.59 -24.35
C GLU A 282 -5.69 25.29 -23.40
N PHE A 283 -6.12 24.03 -23.29
CA PHE A 283 -7.16 23.59 -22.35
C PHE A 283 -6.73 23.63 -20.86
N ILE A 284 -5.43 23.71 -20.58
CA ILE A 284 -4.89 23.87 -19.22
C ILE A 284 -4.79 25.37 -18.93
N PRO A 285 -5.05 25.89 -17.72
CA PRO A 285 -4.79 27.30 -17.42
C PRO A 285 -3.30 27.68 -17.60
N GLU A 286 -3.01 28.96 -17.82
CA GLU A 286 -1.61 29.45 -17.91
C GLU A 286 -0.87 29.31 -16.57
N GLU A 287 -1.61 29.45 -15.47
CA GLU A 287 -1.11 29.29 -14.12
C GLU A 287 -1.90 28.20 -13.39
N ILE A 288 -1.20 27.20 -12.86
CA ILE A 288 -1.77 26.07 -12.12
C ILE A 288 -1.58 26.35 -10.63
N THR A 289 -2.69 26.46 -9.90
CA THR A 289 -2.70 26.58 -8.44
C THR A 289 -2.67 25.18 -7.79
N LEU A 290 -2.40 25.12 -6.48
CA LEU A 290 -2.50 23.85 -5.75
C LEU A 290 -3.92 23.27 -5.77
N THR A 291 -4.93 24.13 -5.71
CA THR A 291 -6.34 23.72 -5.77
C THR A 291 -6.64 23.09 -7.12
N GLU A 292 -6.21 23.74 -8.21
CA GLU A 292 -6.39 23.25 -9.58
C GLU A 292 -5.74 21.88 -9.78
N LEU A 293 -4.49 21.72 -9.33
CA LEU A 293 -3.78 20.43 -9.38
C LEU A 293 -4.55 19.33 -8.63
N LEU A 294 -5.07 19.65 -7.45
CA LEU A 294 -5.75 18.66 -6.62
C LEU A 294 -7.13 18.27 -7.17
N THR A 295 -7.92 19.23 -7.65
CA THR A 295 -9.28 18.94 -8.12
C THR A 295 -9.29 18.36 -9.53
N ASN A 296 -8.52 18.93 -10.46
CA ASN A 296 -8.67 18.64 -11.89
C ASN A 296 -7.66 17.61 -12.40
N ILE A 297 -6.51 17.44 -11.72
CA ILE A 297 -5.50 16.45 -12.13
C ILE A 297 -5.53 15.24 -11.20
N ILE A 298 -5.54 15.45 -9.88
CA ILE A 298 -5.49 14.35 -8.90
C ILE A 298 -6.91 13.81 -8.57
N GLY A 299 -7.96 14.63 -8.74
CA GLY A 299 -9.35 14.22 -8.50
C GLY A 299 -9.76 14.25 -7.01
N VAL A 300 -9.07 15.02 -6.17
CA VAL A 300 -9.42 15.21 -4.75
C VAL A 300 -10.51 16.26 -4.63
N GLN A 301 -11.76 15.82 -4.41
CA GLN A 301 -12.92 16.70 -4.30
C GLN A 301 -13.01 17.43 -2.96
N ASP A 302 -12.47 16.85 -1.87
CA ASP A 302 -12.47 17.46 -0.53
C ASP A 302 -11.08 17.38 0.14
N MET A 303 -10.51 18.56 0.38
CA MET A 303 -9.22 18.76 1.06
C MET A 303 -9.20 18.27 2.52
N GLU A 304 -10.36 18.23 3.18
CA GLU A 304 -10.50 17.83 4.60
C GLU A 304 -10.61 16.31 4.75
N THR A 305 -11.39 15.65 3.88
CA THR A 305 -11.67 14.21 3.92
C THR A 305 -10.41 13.36 3.69
N PHE A 306 -9.46 13.85 2.90
CA PHE A 306 -8.19 13.15 2.64
C PHE A 306 -7.30 12.99 3.89
N SER A 307 -7.54 13.76 4.95
CA SER A 307 -6.81 13.60 6.22
C SER A 307 -7.38 12.48 7.10
N ASP A 308 -8.66 12.13 6.92
CA ASP A 308 -9.39 11.17 7.75
C ASP A 308 -9.34 9.72 7.21
N TYR A 309 -9.08 9.53 5.91
CA TYR A 309 -8.84 8.19 5.35
C TYR A 309 -7.64 7.48 6.00
N SER A 310 -6.61 8.24 6.41
CA SER A 310 -5.44 7.68 7.10
C SER A 310 -5.73 7.19 8.52
N THR A 311 -6.79 7.67 9.18
CA THR A 311 -7.09 7.31 10.58
C THR A 311 -8.07 6.15 10.69
N ARG A 312 -9.01 5.99 9.75
CA ARG A 312 -9.98 4.88 9.78
C ARG A 312 -9.36 3.51 9.49
N GLU A 313 -8.44 3.41 8.52
CA GLU A 313 -7.78 2.13 8.21
C GLU A 313 -6.82 1.65 9.31
N SER A 314 -6.34 2.55 10.18
CA SER A 314 -5.35 2.23 11.23
C SER A 314 -5.92 1.51 12.45
N MET A 315 -7.25 1.50 12.65
CA MET A 315 -7.85 0.93 13.86
C MET A 315 -8.03 -0.58 13.81
N VAL A 316 -7.99 -1.21 12.63
CA VAL A 316 -8.35 -2.63 12.51
C VAL A 316 -7.35 -3.55 13.21
N SER A 317 -6.08 -3.15 13.28
CA SER A 317 -5.03 -3.90 13.99
C SER A 317 -5.09 -3.75 15.52
N GLN A 318 -5.86 -2.78 16.05
CA GLN A 318 -6.05 -2.63 17.50
C GLN A 318 -7.15 -3.55 18.05
N ILE A 319 -8.11 -3.97 17.22
CA ILE A 319 -9.31 -4.71 17.66
C ILE A 319 -8.98 -6.16 18.07
N ALA A 320 -7.83 -6.71 17.66
CA ALA A 320 -7.43 -8.07 18.04
C ALA A 320 -7.05 -8.24 19.53
N THR A 321 -7.09 -7.18 20.36
CA THR A 321 -6.68 -7.25 21.78
C THR A 321 -7.79 -6.95 22.79
N SER A 322 -9.03 -6.68 22.38
CA SER A 322 -10.13 -6.42 23.31
C SER A 322 -11.39 -7.23 22.96
N SER A 323 -11.35 -8.54 23.21
CA SER A 323 -12.55 -9.24 23.65
C SER A 323 -12.48 -9.35 25.16
N GLU A 324 -12.87 -8.27 25.84
CA GLU A 324 -13.29 -8.40 27.24
C GLU A 324 -14.51 -9.32 27.25
N SER A 325 -14.36 -10.43 27.98
CA SER A 325 -15.42 -11.36 28.31
C SER A 325 -16.47 -10.65 29.17
N GLU A 326 -17.48 -10.09 28.54
CA GLU A 326 -18.78 -9.82 29.16
C GLU A 326 -19.73 -10.95 28.73
N ASP A 327 -19.87 -11.98 29.58
CA ASP A 327 -21.15 -12.33 30.21
C ASP A 327 -21.10 -13.71 30.91
N ALA A 328 -21.52 -13.64 32.18
CA ALA A 328 -22.20 -14.64 33.04
C ALA A 328 -21.72 -16.10 33.13
#